data_AF-A0A2E5CCS4-F1
#
_entry.id   AF-A0A2E5CCS4-F1
#
_cell.length_a   1.000
_cell.length_b   1.000
_cell.length_c   1.000
_cell.angle_alpha   90.00
_cell.angle_beta   90.00
_cell.angle_gamma   90.00
#
_symmetry.space_group_name_H-M   'P 1'
#
loop_
_entity.id
_entity.type
_entity.pdbx_description
1 polymer ?
#
loop_
_entity_poly.entity_id
_entity_poly.type
_entity_poly.pdbx_seq_one_letter_code
_entity_poly.pdbx_strand_id
1 'polypeptide(L)'
;MGKTKICLIAMAIGLNTFASAEYYEDQYQTIQKVEMYEVVEKEDGTQNETLVQSQKLPSEIEMAFGQVNRSHDKSRVGDVIMTTRNLIAIGKEIYKIIEAGKPVINVGESKSLSVLPKDEKGIPVDSFRLSNWSMPKAKKYKVLAKNYLGMSPVSFEFMLIYTYGGSLDGKGKYLTGTQIKTTSVEVSWGYELDASFSVQTIVNQGTEEDPIAGAVLSINYNIKTVMKESRNSKTFFVNGVGQTKAF
;
A
#
# COMPACT_ATOMS: atom_id res chain seq x y z
N MET A 1 -3.26 36.07 73.56
CA MET A 1 -3.69 34.71 73.14
C MET A 1 -3.82 34.70 71.63
N GLY A 2 -2.79 34.20 70.95
CA GLY A 2 -2.65 34.27 69.50
C GLY A 2 -3.42 33.16 68.77
N LYS A 3 -4.09 33.53 67.67
CA LYS A 3 -4.71 32.60 66.73
C LYS A 3 -3.68 32.21 65.67
N THR A 4 -3.15 31.00 65.75
CA THR A 4 -2.29 30.44 64.70
C THR A 4 -3.17 29.80 63.63
N LYS A 5 -3.12 30.35 62.42
CA LYS A 5 -3.80 29.83 61.23
C LYS A 5 -3.16 28.50 60.83
N ILE A 6 -3.98 27.47 60.68
CA ILE A 6 -3.63 26.22 60.01
C ILE A 6 -3.50 26.54 58.52
N CYS A 7 -2.28 26.47 57.99
CA CYS A 7 -2.04 26.57 56.56
C CYS A 7 -2.16 25.16 55.96
N LEU A 8 -3.17 24.97 55.11
CA LEU A 8 -3.35 23.78 54.29
C LEU A 8 -2.15 23.62 53.35
N ILE A 9 -1.35 22.58 53.55
CA ILE A 9 -0.47 22.07 52.49
C ILE A 9 -1.32 21.12 51.65
N ALA A 10 -1.94 21.68 50.61
CA ALA A 10 -2.55 20.90 49.53
C ALA A 10 -2.05 21.48 48.21
N MET A 11 -0.79 21.22 47.88
CA MET A 11 -0.26 21.51 46.56
C MET A 11 0.92 20.57 46.26
N ALA A 12 0.96 20.06 45.02
CA ALA A 12 1.99 19.20 44.42
C ALA A 12 1.73 17.68 44.30
N ILE A 13 0.50 17.26 43.95
CA ILE A 13 0.30 15.95 43.27
C ILE A 13 -0.28 16.11 41.85
N GLY A 14 -0.82 17.28 41.50
CA GLY A 14 -1.53 17.48 40.22
C GLY A 14 -0.67 17.82 38.99
N LEU A 15 0.64 18.14 39.11
CA LEU A 15 1.45 18.61 37.97
C LEU A 15 2.16 17.48 37.19
N ASN A 16 2.41 16.33 37.81
CA ASN A 16 3.11 15.22 37.14
C ASN A 16 2.21 14.39 36.21
N THR A 17 0.90 14.39 36.44
CA THR A 17 -0.05 13.60 35.63
C THR A 17 -0.30 14.21 34.25
N PHE A 18 -0.28 15.54 34.13
CA PHE A 18 -0.47 16.20 32.82
C PHE A 18 0.76 16.05 31.93
N ALA A 19 1.97 16.30 32.45
CA ALA A 19 3.20 16.15 31.68
C ALA A 19 3.46 14.69 31.26
N SER A 20 3.11 13.71 32.09
CA SER A 20 3.18 12.30 31.71
C SER A 20 2.14 11.94 30.65
N ALA A 21 0.90 12.43 30.76
CA ALA A 21 -0.14 12.19 29.77
C ALA A 21 0.23 12.76 28.39
N GLU A 22 0.76 13.99 28.33
CA GLU A 22 1.25 14.61 27.09
C GLU A 22 2.39 13.79 26.46
N TYR A 23 3.37 13.36 27.26
CA TYR A 23 4.47 12.53 26.78
C TYR A 23 3.98 11.19 26.21
N TYR A 24 3.03 10.54 26.88
CA TYR A 24 2.41 9.31 26.39
C TYR A 24 1.62 9.54 25.09
N GLU A 25 0.91 10.66 25.00
CA GLU A 25 0.18 11.03 23.79
C GLU A 25 1.15 11.26 22.61
N ASP A 26 2.25 11.98 22.82
CA ASP A 26 3.28 12.21 21.80
C ASP A 26 3.93 10.90 21.32
N GLN A 27 4.29 10.02 22.26
CA GLN A 27 4.84 8.70 21.95
C GLN A 27 3.83 7.81 21.22
N TYR A 28 2.56 7.93 21.59
CA TYR A 28 1.48 7.24 20.92
C TYR A 28 1.37 7.77 19.49
N GLN A 29 1.12 9.07 19.27
CA GLN A 29 0.87 9.71 17.97
C GLN A 29 2.08 9.68 17.02
N THR A 30 3.30 9.51 17.52
CA THR A 30 4.49 9.53 16.66
C THR A 30 4.79 8.18 16.03
N ILE A 31 4.69 8.10 14.70
CA ILE A 31 5.15 6.94 13.95
C ILE A 31 6.68 6.93 13.93
N GLN A 32 7.26 5.84 14.44
CA GLN A 32 8.71 5.61 14.46
C GLN A 32 9.16 4.90 13.20
N LYS A 33 8.41 3.89 12.76
CA LYS A 33 8.78 3.09 11.59
C LYS A 33 7.57 2.46 10.92
N VAL A 34 7.69 2.23 9.63
CA VAL A 34 6.72 1.49 8.81
C VAL A 34 7.41 0.25 8.28
N GLU A 35 6.81 -0.92 8.53
CA GLU A 35 7.32 -2.23 8.13
C GLU A 35 6.32 -2.91 7.20
N MET A 36 6.81 -3.59 6.17
CA MET A 36 6.01 -4.41 5.28
C MET A 36 6.54 -5.84 5.29
N TYR A 37 5.65 -6.80 5.43
CA TYR A 37 5.93 -8.22 5.43
C TYR A 37 5.24 -8.89 4.25
N GLU A 38 5.92 -9.81 3.56
CA GLU A 38 5.27 -10.81 2.72
C GLU A 38 4.77 -11.94 3.63
N VAL A 39 3.50 -12.32 3.48
CA VAL A 39 2.85 -13.33 4.30
C VAL A 39 2.64 -14.59 3.46
N VAL A 40 3.25 -15.69 3.89
CA VAL A 40 3.12 -17.01 3.26
C VAL A 40 2.39 -17.94 4.21
N GLU A 41 1.22 -18.40 3.78
CA GLU A 41 0.44 -19.41 4.50
C GLU A 41 0.97 -20.80 4.13
N LYS A 42 1.32 -21.59 5.14
CA LYS A 42 1.76 -22.97 4.98
C LYS A 42 0.55 -23.91 4.97
N GLU A 43 0.78 -25.15 4.52
CA GLU A 43 -0.26 -26.18 4.44
C GLU A 43 -0.88 -26.53 5.81
N ASP A 44 -0.15 -26.29 6.90
CA ASP A 44 -0.62 -26.48 8.28
C ASP A 44 -1.47 -25.31 8.83
N GLY A 45 -1.74 -24.29 8.01
CA GLY A 45 -2.47 -23.07 8.38
C GLY A 45 -1.63 -22.03 9.12
N THR A 46 -0.34 -22.28 9.38
CA THR A 46 0.55 -21.28 9.98
C THR A 46 1.01 -20.25 8.95
N GLN A 47 1.26 -19.02 9.40
CA GLN A 47 1.76 -17.95 8.54
C GLN A 47 3.24 -17.69 8.82
N ASN A 48 4.03 -17.57 7.77
CA ASN A 48 5.39 -17.06 7.81
C ASN A 48 5.40 -15.62 7.28
N GLU A 49 5.86 -14.68 8.11
CA GLU A 49 6.00 -13.27 7.74
C GLU A 49 7.48 -12.96 7.45
N THR A 50 7.81 -12.57 6.21
CA THR A 50 9.15 -12.14 5.82
C THR A 50 9.18 -10.63 5.64
N LEU A 51 10.04 -9.92 6.36
CA LEU A 51 10.19 -8.46 6.22
C LEU A 51 10.75 -8.12 4.83
N VAL A 52 9.98 -7.39 4.03
CA VAL A 52 10.33 -6.98 2.65
C VAL A 52 10.56 -5.48 2.50
N GLN A 53 10.18 -4.67 3.50
CA GLN A 53 10.49 -3.25 3.56
C GLN A 53 10.47 -2.77 5.01
N SER A 54 11.41 -1.90 5.37
CA SER A 54 11.41 -1.19 6.64
C SER A 54 11.88 0.24 6.40
N GLN A 55 11.04 1.20 6.78
CA GLN A 55 11.34 2.63 6.72
C GLN A 55 11.27 3.19 8.13
N LYS A 56 12.43 3.59 8.67
CA LYS A 56 12.47 4.40 9.89
C LYS A 56 12.16 5.85 9.52
N LEU A 57 11.20 6.46 10.22
CA LEU A 57 10.87 7.86 10.02
C LEU A 57 11.81 8.73 10.87
N PRO A 58 12.27 9.87 10.33
CA PRO A 58 13.10 10.79 11.08
C PRO A 58 12.37 11.32 12.33
N SER A 59 13.14 11.53 13.39
CA SER A 59 12.66 12.23 14.58
C SER A 59 12.27 13.67 14.24
N GLU A 60 11.49 14.34 15.08
CA GLU A 60 11.11 15.74 14.85
C GLU A 60 12.33 16.66 14.76
N ILE A 61 13.34 16.39 15.58
CA ILE A 61 14.63 17.08 15.56
C ILE A 61 15.30 16.89 14.18
N GLU A 62 15.39 15.64 13.69
CA GLU A 62 15.96 15.35 12.36
C GLU A 62 15.15 16.00 11.21
N MET A 63 13.82 16.08 11.33
CA MET A 63 12.98 16.76 10.34
C MET A 63 13.20 18.28 10.35
N ALA A 64 13.32 18.90 11.52
CA ALA A 64 13.59 20.33 11.66
C ALA A 64 14.94 20.72 11.01
N PHE A 65 15.94 19.84 11.10
CA PHE A 65 17.21 20.02 10.40
C PHE A 65 17.14 19.70 8.89
N GLY A 66 16.25 18.80 8.46
CA GLY A 66 16.11 18.36 7.07
C GLY A 66 15.24 19.26 6.17
N GLN A 67 14.32 20.04 6.74
CA GLN A 67 13.38 20.91 5.99
C GLN A 67 14.03 22.07 5.23
N VAL A 68 15.32 22.32 5.43
CA VAL A 68 16.08 23.35 4.68
C VAL A 68 16.22 23.00 3.18
N ASN A 69 15.93 21.76 2.74
CA ASN A 69 16.39 21.26 1.43
C ASN A 69 15.37 20.63 0.45
N ARG A 70 14.02 20.72 0.60
CA ARG A 70 13.12 20.10 -0.41
C ARG A 70 11.88 20.91 -0.81
N SER A 71 11.77 21.20 -2.11
CA SER A 71 10.60 21.68 -2.84
C SER A 71 9.80 20.50 -3.46
N HIS A 72 8.47 20.64 -3.53
CA HIS A 72 7.49 19.60 -3.89
C HIS A 72 6.87 19.87 -5.27
N ASP A 73 6.69 18.84 -6.10
CA ASP A 73 5.94 18.89 -7.38
C ASP A 73 4.77 17.88 -7.39
N LYS A 74 3.65 18.21 -8.06
CA LYS A 74 2.39 17.42 -8.11
C LYS A 74 1.87 17.33 -9.55
N SER A 75 1.41 16.16 -9.99
CA SER A 75 0.76 15.95 -11.31
C SER A 75 -0.58 15.20 -11.20
N ARG A 76 -1.51 15.42 -12.16
CA ARG A 76 -2.90 14.88 -12.27
C ARG A 76 -3.04 13.92 -13.48
N VAL A 77 -3.98 12.95 -13.44
CA VAL A 77 -4.17 11.83 -14.41
C VAL A 77 -5.57 11.80 -15.06
N GLY A 78 -5.69 11.29 -16.30
CA GLY A 78 -6.94 10.99 -17.04
C GLY A 78 -6.86 9.67 -17.84
N ASP A 79 -8.03 9.07 -18.18
CA ASP A 79 -8.18 7.68 -18.69
C ASP A 79 -7.57 7.41 -20.09
N VAL A 80 -6.44 6.68 -20.10
CA VAL A 80 -5.97 5.55 -20.93
C VAL A 80 -4.57 5.25 -20.35
N ILE A 81 -4.39 4.12 -19.67
CA ILE A 81 -3.19 3.88 -18.82
C ILE A 81 -1.89 3.89 -19.64
N MET A 82 -1.80 3.08 -20.69
CA MET A 82 -0.65 2.99 -21.58
C MET A 82 -0.96 2.05 -22.76
N THR A 83 -0.50 2.41 -23.96
CA THR A 83 -0.58 1.55 -25.16
C THR A 83 0.84 1.28 -25.63
N THR A 84 1.19 0.02 -25.87
CA THR A 84 2.41 -0.34 -26.61
C THR A 84 2.00 -0.81 -28.01
N ARG A 85 2.94 -1.16 -28.90
CA ARG A 85 2.57 -1.66 -30.25
C ARG A 85 1.67 -2.90 -30.18
N ASN A 86 1.93 -3.83 -29.25
CA ASN A 86 1.33 -5.17 -29.27
C ASN A 86 0.38 -5.47 -28.10
N LEU A 87 0.42 -4.67 -27.03
CA LEU A 87 -0.36 -4.91 -25.80
C LEU A 87 -1.21 -3.70 -25.42
N ILE A 88 -2.37 -3.99 -24.83
CA ILE A 88 -3.25 -2.98 -24.22
C ILE A 88 -3.48 -3.34 -22.77
N ALA A 89 -3.20 -2.38 -21.89
CA ALA A 89 -3.63 -2.36 -20.51
C ALA A 89 -5.09 -1.89 -20.45
N ILE A 90 -6.00 -2.73 -19.95
CA ILE A 90 -7.40 -2.40 -19.71
C ILE A 90 -7.64 -2.43 -18.21
N GLY A 91 -8.00 -1.28 -17.62
CA GLY A 91 -8.24 -1.08 -16.20
C GLY A 91 -8.27 0.40 -15.84
N LYS A 92 -8.50 0.74 -14.56
CA LYS A 92 -8.29 2.13 -14.08
C LYS A 92 -6.83 2.33 -13.69
N GLU A 93 -6.24 3.45 -14.13
CA GLU A 93 -4.81 3.78 -13.90
C GLU A 93 -4.50 3.91 -12.42
N ILE A 94 -5.38 4.59 -11.69
CA ILE A 94 -5.25 4.85 -10.27
C ILE A 94 -6.62 4.66 -9.63
N TYR A 95 -6.68 3.93 -8.52
CA TYR A 95 -7.89 3.87 -7.70
C TYR A 95 -7.56 3.86 -6.21
N LYS A 96 -8.37 4.59 -5.43
CA LYS A 96 -8.28 4.63 -3.97
C LYS A 96 -8.80 3.31 -3.41
N ILE A 97 -8.01 2.64 -2.59
CA ILE A 97 -8.33 1.33 -1.99
C ILE A 97 -8.64 1.43 -0.51
N ILE A 98 -8.11 2.44 0.18
CA ILE A 98 -8.40 2.71 1.59
C ILE A 98 -8.53 4.22 1.76
N GLU A 99 -9.59 4.62 2.43
CA GLU A 99 -9.79 5.92 3.05
C GLU A 99 -10.26 5.67 4.47
N ALA A 100 -9.36 5.76 5.42
CA ALA A 100 -9.64 5.48 6.82
C ALA A 100 -9.24 6.68 7.68
N GLY A 101 -10.21 7.17 8.45
CA GLY A 101 -10.03 8.18 9.48
C GLY A 101 -11.24 8.11 10.40
N LYS A 102 -11.04 8.01 11.73
CA LYS A 102 -12.18 7.79 12.63
C LYS A 102 -13.26 8.87 12.43
N PRO A 103 -14.54 8.47 12.33
CA PRO A 103 -15.07 7.13 12.59
C PRO A 103 -15.23 6.21 11.36
N VAL A 104 -14.78 6.61 10.17
CA VAL A 104 -15.10 5.93 8.91
C VAL A 104 -13.89 5.20 8.35
N ILE A 105 -14.08 3.92 8.02
CA ILE A 105 -13.16 3.15 7.19
C ILE A 105 -13.90 2.80 5.90
N ASN A 106 -13.49 3.41 4.80
CA ASN A 106 -13.96 3.08 3.46
C ASN A 106 -12.90 2.25 2.76
N VAL A 107 -13.21 0.98 2.50
CA VAL A 107 -12.40 0.13 1.63
C VAL A 107 -12.97 0.25 0.22
N GLY A 108 -12.19 0.82 -0.69
CA GLY A 108 -12.60 1.03 -2.07
C GLY A 108 -12.67 -0.27 -2.86
N GLU A 109 -13.50 -0.30 -3.91
CA GLU A 109 -13.55 -1.42 -4.83
C GLU A 109 -12.20 -1.61 -5.53
N SER A 110 -11.66 -2.83 -5.42
CA SER A 110 -10.47 -3.24 -6.16
C SER A 110 -10.83 -3.40 -7.64
N LYS A 111 -10.04 -2.78 -8.52
CA LYS A 111 -10.25 -2.88 -9.97
C LYS A 111 -9.17 -3.73 -10.60
N SER A 112 -9.58 -4.61 -11.51
CA SER A 112 -8.67 -5.45 -12.25
C SER A 112 -8.05 -4.74 -13.45
N LEU A 113 -6.77 -5.03 -13.66
CA LEU A 113 -6.01 -4.80 -14.86
C LEU A 113 -5.98 -6.09 -15.68
N SER A 114 -6.20 -5.96 -16.98
CA SER A 114 -5.87 -6.99 -17.96
C SER A 114 -4.85 -6.44 -18.95
N VAL A 115 -3.88 -7.26 -19.34
CA VAL A 115 -2.87 -6.92 -20.35
C VAL A 115 -3.00 -7.95 -21.48
N LEU A 116 -3.72 -7.56 -22.53
CA LEU A 116 -4.25 -8.43 -23.57
C LEU A 116 -3.67 -8.08 -24.95
N PRO A 117 -3.71 -8.99 -25.93
CA PRO A 117 -3.30 -8.68 -27.30
C PRO A 117 -4.26 -7.73 -27.96
N LYS A 118 -3.79 -7.12 -29.06
CA LYS A 118 -4.61 -6.32 -29.96
C LYS A 118 -5.06 -7.15 -31.16
N ASP A 119 -6.25 -6.85 -31.67
CA ASP A 119 -6.65 -7.26 -33.01
C ASP A 119 -6.04 -6.33 -34.09
N GLU A 120 -6.31 -6.64 -35.36
CA GLU A 120 -5.85 -5.86 -36.53
C GLU A 120 -6.31 -4.39 -36.51
N LYS A 121 -7.35 -4.08 -35.74
CA LYS A 121 -7.90 -2.73 -35.57
C LYS A 121 -7.32 -2.00 -34.36
N GLY A 122 -6.38 -2.63 -33.64
CA GLY A 122 -5.77 -2.07 -32.45
C GLY A 122 -6.67 -2.12 -31.21
N ILE A 123 -7.75 -2.93 -31.23
CA ILE A 123 -8.68 -3.11 -30.10
C ILE A 123 -8.24 -4.31 -29.27
N PRO A 124 -8.38 -4.28 -27.93
CA PRO A 124 -8.04 -5.43 -27.12
C PRO A 124 -8.92 -6.64 -27.46
N VAL A 125 -8.29 -7.79 -27.64
CA VAL A 125 -9.01 -9.06 -27.79
C VAL A 125 -9.61 -9.46 -26.46
N ASP A 126 -10.90 -9.81 -26.47
CA ASP A 126 -11.61 -10.24 -25.28
C ASP A 126 -10.97 -11.49 -24.64
N SER A 127 -10.86 -11.49 -23.30
CA SER A 127 -10.21 -12.56 -22.54
C SER A 127 -10.83 -13.96 -22.74
N PHE A 128 -12.13 -14.05 -23.08
CA PHE A 128 -12.80 -15.32 -23.37
C PHE A 128 -12.38 -15.93 -24.72
N ARG A 129 -11.77 -15.13 -25.61
CA ARG A 129 -11.15 -15.63 -26.85
C ARG A 129 -9.74 -16.19 -26.62
N LEU A 130 -9.14 -15.92 -25.46
CA LEU A 130 -7.86 -16.47 -25.08
C LEU A 130 -8.08 -17.79 -24.32
N SER A 131 -7.15 -18.72 -24.48
CA SER A 131 -7.15 -20.04 -23.84
C SER A 131 -5.85 -20.30 -23.08
N ASN A 132 -5.75 -21.44 -22.37
CA ASN A 132 -4.58 -21.86 -21.58
C ASN A 132 -4.26 -20.99 -20.35
N TRP A 133 -5.29 -20.36 -19.77
CA TRP A 133 -5.16 -19.66 -18.50
C TRP A 133 -4.73 -20.61 -17.38
N SER A 134 -3.76 -20.15 -16.61
CA SER A 134 -3.32 -20.80 -15.38
C SER A 134 -4.15 -20.35 -14.19
N MET A 135 -4.20 -21.18 -13.14
CA MET A 135 -4.87 -20.83 -11.89
C MET A 135 -4.32 -19.50 -11.33
N PRO A 136 -5.16 -18.62 -10.77
CA PRO A 136 -4.70 -17.35 -10.21
C PRO A 136 -3.64 -17.58 -9.13
N LYS A 137 -2.61 -16.75 -9.15
CA LYS A 137 -1.61 -16.68 -8.08
C LYS A 137 -1.91 -15.48 -7.19
N ALA A 138 -1.64 -15.64 -5.89
CA ALA A 138 -1.83 -14.60 -4.90
C ALA A 138 -0.56 -14.43 -4.04
N LYS A 139 -0.20 -13.18 -3.77
CA LYS A 139 0.85 -12.80 -2.81
C LYS A 139 0.26 -11.86 -1.77
N LYS A 140 0.28 -12.26 -0.50
CA LYS A 140 -0.27 -11.49 0.63
C LYS A 140 0.83 -10.64 1.25
N TYR A 141 0.48 -9.43 1.65
CA TYR A 141 1.37 -8.48 2.31
C TYR A 141 0.66 -7.85 3.49
N LYS A 142 1.45 -7.52 4.52
CA LYS A 142 1.00 -6.87 5.74
C LYS A 142 1.87 -5.67 6.03
N VAL A 143 1.24 -4.53 6.30
CA VAL A 143 1.91 -3.28 6.65
C VAL A 143 1.61 -2.94 8.09
N LEU A 144 2.66 -2.64 8.86
CA LEU A 144 2.59 -2.24 10.26
C LEU A 144 3.27 -0.89 10.44
N ALA A 145 2.53 0.10 10.92
CA ALA A 145 3.09 1.38 11.35
C ALA A 145 3.29 1.35 12.86
N LYS A 146 4.54 1.33 13.33
CA LYS A 146 4.86 1.24 14.75
C LYS A 146 5.17 2.61 15.35
N ASN A 147 4.57 2.88 16.50
CA ASN A 147 4.87 4.06 17.30
C ASN A 147 5.99 3.81 18.33
N TYR A 148 6.36 4.82 19.13
CA TYR A 148 7.42 4.68 20.12
C TYR A 148 7.07 3.76 21.30
N LEU A 149 5.79 3.46 21.49
CA LEU A 149 5.31 2.48 22.47
C LEU A 149 5.41 1.03 21.95
N GLY A 150 5.85 0.83 20.71
CA GLY A 150 5.90 -0.48 20.05
C GLY A 150 4.54 -1.01 19.58
N MET A 151 3.48 -0.20 19.73
CA MET A 151 2.14 -0.52 19.24
C MET A 151 2.07 -0.32 17.72
N SER A 152 1.13 -0.99 17.06
CA SER A 152 0.85 -0.81 15.62
C SER A 152 -0.50 -0.13 15.41
N PRO A 153 -0.62 1.18 15.68
CA PRO A 153 -1.90 1.89 15.59
C PRO A 153 -2.50 1.88 14.18
N VAL A 154 -1.69 1.68 13.15
CA VAL A 154 -2.17 1.42 11.78
C VAL A 154 -1.60 0.08 11.32
N SER A 155 -2.49 -0.81 10.94
CA SER A 155 -2.20 -2.11 10.35
C SER A 155 -3.13 -2.34 9.18
N PHE A 156 -2.61 -2.75 8.03
CA PHE A 156 -3.46 -3.19 6.94
C PHE A 156 -2.80 -4.29 6.13
N GLU A 157 -3.63 -5.15 5.55
CA GLU A 157 -3.23 -6.26 4.73
C GLU A 157 -3.82 -6.12 3.34
N PHE A 158 -3.06 -6.55 2.35
CA PHE A 158 -3.51 -6.60 0.97
C PHE A 158 -2.90 -7.81 0.26
N MET A 159 -3.54 -8.22 -0.83
CA MET A 159 -3.03 -9.25 -1.70
C MET A 159 -2.94 -8.76 -3.14
N LEU A 160 -1.83 -9.10 -3.79
CA LEU A 160 -1.68 -9.03 -5.23
C LEU A 160 -2.17 -10.36 -5.82
N ILE A 161 -3.27 -10.33 -6.57
CA ILE A 161 -3.84 -11.50 -7.25
C ILE A 161 -3.87 -11.26 -8.75
N TYR A 162 -3.54 -12.28 -9.52
CA TYR A 162 -3.52 -12.19 -10.98
C TYR A 162 -3.67 -13.58 -11.63
N THR A 163 -4.32 -13.60 -12.79
CA THR A 163 -4.44 -14.76 -13.67
C THR A 163 -3.50 -14.57 -14.85
N TYR A 164 -2.79 -15.63 -15.24
CA TYR A 164 -1.71 -15.58 -16.23
C TYR A 164 -1.78 -16.76 -17.19
N GLY A 165 -0.94 -16.77 -18.22
CA GLY A 165 -0.75 -17.90 -19.13
C GLY A 165 -1.68 -17.92 -20.35
N GLY A 166 -2.67 -17.02 -20.38
CA GLY A 166 -3.60 -16.90 -21.50
C GLY A 166 -2.86 -16.69 -22.82
N SER A 167 -3.35 -17.32 -23.88
CA SER A 167 -2.76 -17.30 -25.23
C SER A 167 -3.85 -17.16 -26.27
N LEU A 168 -3.55 -16.46 -27.36
CA LEU A 168 -4.43 -16.35 -28.52
C LEU A 168 -3.90 -17.29 -29.60
N ASP A 169 -4.68 -18.29 -29.98
CA ASP A 169 -4.29 -19.30 -30.97
C ASP A 169 -2.93 -19.96 -30.66
N GLY A 170 -2.67 -20.19 -29.37
CA GLY A 170 -1.42 -20.77 -28.86
C GLY A 170 -0.25 -19.79 -28.74
N LYS A 171 -0.41 -18.55 -29.18
CA LYS A 171 0.63 -17.51 -29.15
C LYS A 171 0.46 -16.56 -27.97
N GLY A 172 1.60 -16.14 -27.44
CA GLY A 172 1.71 -15.18 -26.37
C GLY A 172 1.32 -15.72 -25.00
N LYS A 173 1.60 -14.88 -24.00
CA LYS A 173 1.30 -15.09 -22.59
C LYS A 173 0.78 -13.79 -22.00
N TYR A 174 -0.52 -13.76 -21.69
CA TYR A 174 -1.26 -12.56 -21.29
C TYR A 174 -1.67 -12.59 -19.82
N LEU A 175 -2.14 -11.44 -19.34
CA LEU A 175 -2.59 -11.25 -17.96
C LEU A 175 -4.05 -10.83 -17.93
N THR A 176 -4.82 -11.36 -16.97
CA THR A 176 -6.16 -10.88 -16.65
C THR A 176 -6.42 -10.94 -15.15
N GLY A 177 -7.43 -10.21 -14.68
CA GLY A 177 -7.79 -10.19 -13.26
C GLY A 177 -6.67 -9.71 -12.33
N THR A 178 -5.68 -8.97 -12.84
CA THR A 178 -4.53 -8.49 -12.06
C THR A 178 -4.96 -7.33 -11.18
N GLN A 179 -4.93 -7.49 -9.86
CA GLN A 179 -5.37 -6.45 -8.94
C GLN A 179 -4.64 -6.53 -7.60
N ILE A 180 -4.56 -5.39 -6.93
CA ILE A 180 -4.31 -5.34 -5.50
C ILE A 180 -5.64 -5.19 -4.79
N LYS A 181 -5.91 -6.12 -3.87
CA LYS A 181 -7.11 -6.18 -3.05
C LYS A 181 -6.76 -6.05 -1.58
N THR A 182 -7.37 -5.09 -0.90
CA THR A 182 -7.27 -4.97 0.56
C THR A 182 -8.02 -6.11 1.24
N THR A 183 -7.41 -6.73 2.25
CA THR A 183 -7.99 -7.86 2.99
C THR A 183 -8.35 -7.51 4.42
N SER A 184 -7.58 -6.63 5.07
CA SER A 184 -7.87 -6.15 6.43
C SER A 184 -7.35 -4.73 6.61
N VAL A 185 -8.05 -3.92 7.41
CA VAL A 185 -7.66 -2.54 7.75
C VAL A 185 -8.02 -2.26 9.20
N GLU A 186 -7.03 -1.89 10.00
CA GLU A 186 -7.17 -1.48 11.38
C GLU A 186 -6.48 -0.13 11.57
N VAL A 187 -7.24 0.87 12.01
CA VAL A 187 -6.75 2.23 12.26
C VAL A 187 -7.23 2.69 13.63
N SER A 188 -6.27 2.98 14.49
CA SER A 188 -6.48 3.45 15.86
C SER A 188 -6.82 4.94 15.87
N TRP A 189 -7.30 5.42 17.01
CA TRP A 189 -7.66 6.84 17.15
C TRP A 189 -6.44 7.75 16.97
N GLY A 190 -6.62 8.91 16.33
CA GLY A 190 -5.55 9.87 16.03
C GLY A 190 -4.83 9.62 14.71
N TYR A 191 -5.18 8.56 13.98
CA TYR A 191 -4.55 8.16 12.73
C TYR A 191 -5.50 8.25 11.54
N GLU A 192 -4.93 8.60 10.40
CA GLU A 192 -5.53 8.54 9.07
C GLU A 192 -4.67 7.64 8.18
N LEU A 193 -5.31 6.80 7.37
CA LEU A 193 -4.69 5.98 6.34
C LEU A 193 -5.40 6.20 5.01
N ASP A 194 -4.65 6.69 4.03
CA ASP A 194 -5.07 6.72 2.64
C ASP A 194 -4.17 5.79 1.83
N ALA A 195 -4.76 4.88 1.06
CA ALA A 195 -4.00 4.03 0.15
C ALA A 195 -4.61 4.04 -1.26
N SER A 196 -3.75 4.06 -2.27
CA SER A 196 -4.11 3.98 -3.68
C SER A 196 -3.26 2.94 -4.40
N PHE A 197 -3.90 2.26 -5.33
CA PHE A 197 -3.22 1.41 -6.29
C PHE A 197 -3.02 2.18 -7.59
N SER A 198 -1.89 1.94 -8.26
CA SER A 198 -1.69 2.41 -9.63
C SER A 198 -1.01 1.39 -10.53
N VAL A 199 -1.35 1.42 -11.81
CA VAL A 199 -0.59 0.73 -12.86
C VAL A 199 0.44 1.72 -13.40
N GLN A 200 1.72 1.46 -13.16
CA GLN A 200 2.78 2.39 -13.60
C GLN A 200 3.10 2.23 -15.09
N THR A 201 3.24 0.98 -15.55
CA THR A 201 3.56 0.70 -16.96
C THR A 201 3.26 -0.75 -17.32
N ILE A 202 3.16 -1.00 -18.63
CA ILE A 202 3.12 -2.34 -19.21
C ILE A 202 4.23 -2.51 -20.24
N VAL A 203 4.71 -3.74 -20.38
CA VAL A 203 5.83 -4.08 -21.25
C VAL A 203 5.58 -5.41 -21.96
N ASN A 204 6.13 -5.57 -23.16
CA ASN A 204 6.27 -6.88 -23.78
C ASN A 204 7.66 -7.44 -23.45
N GLN A 205 7.72 -8.54 -22.70
CA GLN A 205 8.96 -9.26 -22.38
C GLN A 205 9.32 -10.35 -23.41
N GLY A 206 8.39 -10.66 -24.33
CA GLY A 206 8.57 -11.64 -25.40
C GLY A 206 8.93 -10.98 -26.72
N THR A 207 8.61 -11.66 -27.83
CA THR A 207 8.76 -11.09 -29.18
C THR A 207 7.46 -10.49 -29.68
N GLU A 208 7.44 -9.97 -30.91
CA GLU A 208 6.21 -9.51 -31.55
C GLU A 208 5.28 -10.67 -31.91
N GLU A 209 5.85 -11.80 -32.32
CA GLU A 209 5.15 -13.03 -32.71
C GLU A 209 4.68 -13.86 -31.51
N ASP A 210 5.44 -13.85 -30.41
CA ASP A 210 5.13 -14.53 -29.16
C ASP A 210 5.28 -13.58 -27.95
N PRO A 211 4.32 -12.66 -27.75
CA PRO A 211 4.43 -11.61 -26.75
C PRO A 211 4.19 -12.14 -25.34
N ILE A 212 4.97 -11.65 -24.37
CA ILE A 212 4.80 -11.95 -22.95
C ILE A 212 4.43 -10.65 -22.24
N ALA A 213 3.19 -10.55 -21.79
CA ALA A 213 2.70 -9.38 -21.08
C ALA A 213 3.41 -9.21 -19.72
N GLY A 214 3.95 -8.03 -19.46
CA GLY A 214 4.45 -7.61 -18.16
C GLY A 214 3.73 -6.36 -17.66
N ALA A 215 3.48 -6.27 -16.36
CA ALA A 215 2.87 -5.12 -15.72
C ALA A 215 3.65 -4.71 -14.47
N VAL A 216 3.89 -3.41 -14.34
CA VAL A 216 4.45 -2.77 -13.14
C VAL A 216 3.31 -2.08 -12.41
N LEU A 217 3.11 -2.45 -11.16
CA LEU A 217 2.03 -1.99 -10.30
C LEU A 217 2.62 -1.31 -9.06
N SER A 218 1.93 -0.31 -8.52
CA SER A 218 2.30 0.37 -7.29
C SER A 218 1.16 0.32 -6.30
N ILE A 219 1.50 0.16 -5.02
CA ILE A 219 0.66 0.63 -3.93
C ILE A 219 1.34 1.84 -3.31
N ASN A 220 0.62 2.95 -3.22
CA ASN A 220 1.05 4.15 -2.53
C ASN A 220 0.14 4.33 -1.32
N TYR A 221 0.71 4.55 -0.15
CA TYR A 221 -0.09 4.76 1.06
C TYR A 221 0.51 5.84 1.93
N ASN A 222 -0.38 6.60 2.54
CA ASN A 222 -0.10 7.72 3.40
C ASN A 222 -0.69 7.44 4.77
N ILE A 223 0.15 7.54 5.79
CA ILE A 223 -0.29 7.41 7.18
C ILE A 223 -0.05 8.77 7.83
N LYS A 224 -1.12 9.37 8.32
CA LYS A 224 -1.09 10.70 8.91
C LYS A 224 -1.59 10.66 10.35
N THR A 225 -1.01 11.51 11.16
CA THR A 225 -1.37 11.76 12.56
C THR A 225 -1.45 13.27 12.76
N VAL A 226 -1.81 13.70 13.96
CA VAL A 226 -1.72 15.12 14.33
C VAL A 226 -0.28 15.65 14.27
N MET A 227 0.73 14.80 14.50
CA MET A 227 2.14 15.20 14.57
C MET A 227 2.91 14.99 13.27
N LYS A 228 2.62 13.92 12.52
CA LYS A 228 3.44 13.45 11.40
C LYS A 228 2.63 12.86 10.26
N GLU A 229 3.21 12.98 9.06
CA GLU A 229 2.77 12.33 7.83
C GLU A 229 3.88 11.39 7.33
N SER A 230 3.50 10.18 6.93
CA SER A 230 4.40 9.17 6.37
C SER A 230 3.86 8.69 5.03
N ARG A 231 4.56 9.04 3.95
CA ARG A 231 4.26 8.57 2.60
C ARG A 231 5.17 7.41 2.25
N ASN A 232 4.56 6.32 1.81
CA ASN A 232 5.22 5.07 1.51
C ASN A 232 4.73 4.56 0.15
N SER A 233 5.58 3.80 -0.52
CA SER A 233 5.24 3.14 -1.77
C SER A 233 5.92 1.78 -1.83
N LYS A 234 5.28 0.85 -2.55
CA LYS A 234 5.88 -0.43 -2.95
C LYS A 234 5.50 -0.71 -4.39
N THR A 235 6.46 -1.23 -5.15
CA THR A 235 6.26 -1.58 -6.55
C THR A 235 6.30 -3.09 -6.73
N PHE A 236 5.42 -3.61 -7.59
CA PHE A 236 5.33 -5.02 -7.94
C PHE A 236 5.42 -5.17 -9.45
N PHE A 237 6.19 -6.16 -9.89
CA PHE A 237 6.16 -6.63 -11.26
C PHE A 237 5.46 -7.98 -11.33
N VAL A 238 4.57 -8.15 -12.32
CA VAL A 238 3.93 -9.43 -12.66
C VAL A 238 4.00 -9.64 -14.17
N ASN A 239 4.05 -10.90 -14.62
CA ASN A 239 4.03 -11.22 -16.05
C ASN A 239 3.14 -12.40 -16.43
N GLY A 240 2.90 -12.55 -17.73
CA GLY A 240 2.03 -13.56 -18.34
C GLY A 240 2.51 -15.00 -18.18
N VAL A 241 3.75 -15.23 -17.73
CA VAL A 241 4.26 -16.57 -17.35
C VAL A 241 4.15 -16.84 -15.84
N GLY A 242 3.63 -15.88 -15.08
CA GLY A 242 3.30 -16.04 -13.67
C GLY A 242 4.45 -15.81 -12.71
N GLN A 243 5.50 -15.09 -13.15
CA GLN A 243 6.57 -14.59 -12.30
C GLN A 243 6.16 -13.28 -11.63
N THR A 244 6.64 -13.07 -10.39
CA THR A 244 6.36 -11.86 -9.60
C THR A 244 7.59 -11.41 -8.87
N LYS A 245 7.77 -10.09 -8.74
CA LYS A 245 8.83 -9.50 -7.93
C LYS A 245 8.35 -8.22 -7.26
N ALA A 246 8.67 -8.04 -5.99
CA ALA A 246 8.50 -6.78 -5.28
C ALA A 246 9.82 -6.00 -5.27
N PHE A 247 9.75 -4.67 -5.41
CA PHE A 247 10.86 -3.72 -5.34
C PHE A 247 10.63 -2.77 -4.17
#